data_AF-A0A259T351-F1
#
_entry.id   AF-A0A259T351-F1
#
_cell.length_a   1.000
_cell.length_b   1.000
_cell.length_c   1.000
_cell.angle_alpha   90.00
_cell.angle_beta   90.00
_cell.angle_gamma   90.00
#
_symmetry.space_group_name_H-M   'P 1'
#
loop_
_entity.id
_entity.type
_entity.pdbx_description
1 polymer ?
#
loop_
_entity_poly.entity_id
_entity_poly.type
_entity_poly.pdbx_seq_one_letter_code
_entity_poly.pdbx_strand_id
1 'polypeptide(L)'
;MDEGWSRVTYHFCICGEELVGSVMCWQTGAFERLFVIPRWRNKGLGKFLITKGFEYHIKNGRNEIYTMVNGQDKEAMLLLESMGYTFSVRMELKALYLLQEVGILT
;
A
#
# COMPACT_ATOMS: atom_id res chain seq x y z
N MET A 1 -6.44 -1.41 -23.44
CA MET A 1 -6.87 -2.57 -22.64
C MET A 1 -7.93 -2.01 -21.72
N ASP A 2 -9.17 -1.98 -22.19
CA ASP A 2 -10.35 -1.50 -21.48
C ASP A 2 -11.35 -2.64 -21.33
N GLU A 3 -12.24 -2.48 -20.34
CA GLU A 3 -13.17 -3.45 -19.70
C GLU A 3 -12.54 -4.19 -18.50
N GLY A 4 -12.85 -3.94 -17.24
CA GLY A 4 -13.86 -3.10 -16.58
C GLY A 4 -13.92 -3.56 -15.12
N TRP A 5 -13.62 -2.67 -14.18
CA TRP A 5 -13.41 -2.92 -12.74
C TRP A 5 -12.27 -3.89 -12.41
N SER A 6 -11.08 -3.35 -12.12
CA SER A 6 -10.06 -4.14 -11.43
C SER A 6 -10.64 -4.66 -10.12
N ARG A 7 -10.67 -5.98 -9.94
CA ARG A 7 -11.15 -6.58 -8.68
C ARG A 7 -10.23 -6.16 -7.55
N VAL A 8 -10.81 -5.59 -6.51
CA VAL A 8 -10.14 -5.25 -5.27
C VAL A 8 -10.64 -6.15 -4.15
N THR A 9 -9.72 -6.64 -3.34
CA THR A 9 -10.02 -7.37 -2.11
C THR A 9 -9.51 -6.56 -0.93
N TYR A 10 -10.33 -6.40 0.11
CA TYR A 10 -9.90 -5.76 1.34
C TYR A 10 -9.69 -6.82 2.42
N HIS A 11 -8.62 -6.67 3.19
CA HIS A 11 -8.44 -7.35 4.46
C HIS A 11 -8.54 -6.31 5.57
N PHE A 12 -9.43 -6.55 6.53
CA PHE A 12 -9.65 -5.68 7.67
C PHE A 12 -9.13 -6.33 8.95
N CYS A 13 -8.60 -5.52 9.85
CA CYS A 13 -8.35 -5.92 11.23
C CYS A 13 -9.35 -5.19 12.11
N ILE A 14 -10.13 -5.93 12.90
CA ILE A 14 -11.20 -5.40 13.75
C ILE A 14 -10.93 -5.87 15.19
N CYS A 15 -11.02 -4.96 16.16
CA CYS A 15 -10.96 -5.28 17.58
C CYS A 15 -12.25 -4.81 18.27
N GLY A 16 -13.10 -5.75 18.69
CA GLY A 16 -14.45 -5.43 19.13
C GLY A 16 -15.25 -4.85 17.95
N GLU A 17 -15.72 -3.61 18.10
CA GLU A 17 -16.43 -2.86 17.05
C GLU A 17 -15.53 -1.86 16.29
N GLU A 18 -14.24 -1.78 16.65
CA GLU A 18 -13.31 -0.83 16.04
C GLU A 18 -12.58 -1.43 14.84
N LEU A 19 -12.64 -0.77 13.67
CA LEU A 19 -11.71 -1.03 12.57
C LEU A 19 -10.32 -0.48 12.91
N VAL A 20 -9.35 -1.36 13.16
CA VAL A 20 -8.01 -0.96 13.64
C VAL A 20 -6.95 -0.89 12.53
N GLY A 21 -7.25 -1.46 11.36
CA GLY A 21 -6.37 -1.40 10.20
C GLY A 21 -6.97 -2.08 8.97
N SER A 22 -6.38 -1.82 7.82
CA SER A 22 -6.78 -2.48 6.58
C SER A 22 -5.62 -2.58 5.59
N VAL A 23 -5.77 -3.46 4.61
CA VAL A 23 -5.01 -3.43 3.36
C VAL A 23 -5.96 -3.72 2.20
N MET A 24 -5.79 -2.99 1.09
CA MET A 24 -6.51 -3.20 -0.15
C MET A 24 -5.57 -3.89 -1.16
N CYS A 25 -6.07 -4.91 -1.85
CA CYS A 25 -5.29 -5.72 -2.77
C CYS A 25 -5.92 -5.67 -4.15
N TRP A 26 -5.20 -5.16 -5.14
CA TRP A 26 -5.58 -5.19 -6.54
C TRP A 26 -5.24 -6.56 -7.14
N GLN A 27 -6.13 -7.15 -7.94
CA GLN A 27 -5.85 -8.41 -8.65
C GLN A 27 -4.57 -8.38 -9.52
N THR A 28 -4.07 -7.20 -9.87
CA THR A 28 -2.81 -7.00 -10.60
C THR A 28 -1.56 -7.34 -9.79
N GLY A 29 -1.67 -7.56 -8.47
CA GLY A 29 -0.54 -7.83 -7.58
C GLY A 29 -0.09 -6.61 -6.76
N ALA A 30 -0.74 -5.46 -6.94
CA ALA A 30 -0.53 -4.31 -6.07
C ALA A 30 -1.28 -4.48 -4.75
N PHE A 31 -0.75 -3.93 -3.66
CA PHE A 31 -1.58 -3.54 -2.54
C PHE A 31 -1.44 -2.05 -2.26
N GLU A 32 -2.51 -1.45 -1.72
CA GLU A 32 -2.60 -0.04 -1.37
C GLU A 32 -3.46 0.12 -0.13
N ARG A 33 -3.61 1.38 0.33
CA ARG A 33 -4.44 1.75 1.49
C ARG A 33 -4.11 0.93 2.75
N LEU A 34 -2.85 0.48 2.88
CA LEU A 34 -2.35 -0.15 4.09
C LEU A 34 -2.34 0.90 5.20
N PHE A 35 -3.08 0.66 6.26
CA PHE A 35 -3.00 1.48 7.46
C PHE A 35 -3.22 0.65 8.73
N VAL A 36 -2.63 1.15 9.81
CA VAL A 36 -2.92 0.73 11.18
C VAL A 36 -3.12 2.00 12.01
N ILE A 37 -4.22 2.08 12.74
CA ILE A 37 -4.53 3.21 13.62
C ILE A 37 -3.36 3.39 14.61
N PRO A 38 -2.87 4.63 14.86
CA PRO A 38 -1.66 4.87 15.65
C PRO A 38 -1.57 4.11 16.99
N ARG A 39 -2.65 4.07 17.78
CA ARG A 39 -2.69 3.34 19.08
C ARG A 39 -2.55 1.81 18.97
N TRP A 40 -2.75 1.27 17.77
CA TRP A 40 -2.67 -0.14 17.44
C TRP A 40 -1.36 -0.52 16.73
N ARG A 41 -0.48 0.44 16.45
CA ARG A 41 0.85 0.20 15.87
C ARG A 41 1.77 -0.52 16.85
N ASN A 42 2.89 -1.04 16.33
CA ASN A 42 3.90 -1.79 17.10
C ASN A 42 3.37 -3.07 17.79
N LYS A 43 2.23 -3.59 17.32
CA LYS A 43 1.62 -4.86 17.76
C LYS A 43 1.67 -5.95 16.67
N GLY A 44 2.47 -5.75 15.63
CA GLY A 44 2.58 -6.68 14.50
C GLY A 44 1.46 -6.61 13.45
N LEU A 45 0.46 -5.73 13.61
CA LEU A 45 -0.69 -5.63 12.71
C LEU A 45 -0.34 -5.26 11.27
N GLY A 46 0.63 -4.37 11.07
CA GLY A 46 1.08 -3.99 9.72
C GLY A 46 1.64 -5.20 8.96
N LYS A 47 2.55 -5.94 9.60
CA LYS A 47 3.10 -7.20 9.07
C LYS A 47 2.00 -8.22 8.78
N PHE A 48 1.08 -8.40 9.73
CA PHE A 48 -0.05 -9.32 9.56
C PHE A 48 -0.94 -8.98 8.36
N LEU A 49 -1.31 -7.71 8.20
CA LEU A 49 -2.12 -7.25 7.06
C LEU A 49 -1.39 -7.47 5.73
N ILE A 50 -0.11 -7.09 5.64
CA ILE A 50 0.70 -7.33 4.43
C ILE A 50 0.76 -8.82 4.10
N THR A 51 0.97 -9.69 5.11
CA THR A 51 0.95 -11.14 4.91
C THR A 51 -0.39 -11.63 4.36
N LYS A 52 -1.52 -11.09 4.82
CA LYS A 52 -2.84 -11.45 4.27
C LYS A 52 -3.00 -11.01 2.83
N GLY A 53 -2.52 -9.82 2.47
CA GLY A 53 -2.49 -9.37 1.07
C GLY A 53 -1.60 -10.25 0.19
N PHE A 54 -0.44 -10.67 0.70
CA PHE A 54 0.45 -11.60 -0.01
C PHE A 54 -0.20 -12.98 -0.20
N GLU A 55 -0.80 -13.56 0.86
CA GLU A 55 -1.55 -14.82 0.77
C GLU A 55 -2.66 -14.77 -0.28
N TYR A 56 -3.39 -13.65 -0.36
CA TYR A 56 -4.40 -13.44 -1.38
C TYR A 56 -3.79 -13.46 -2.79
N HIS A 57 -2.69 -12.75 -3.02
CA HIS A 57 -2.03 -12.70 -4.33
C HIS A 57 -1.46 -14.05 -4.76
N ILE A 58 -0.79 -14.78 -3.85
CA ILE A 58 -0.28 -16.15 -4.09
C ILE A 58 -1.42 -17.10 -4.49
N LYS A 59 -2.55 -17.07 -3.76
CA LYS A 59 -3.74 -17.88 -4.09
C LYS A 59 -4.32 -17.58 -5.48
N ASN A 60 -4.05 -16.39 -6.02
CA ASN A 60 -4.48 -15.97 -7.35
C ASN A 60 -3.37 -16.13 -8.41
N GLY A 61 -2.34 -16.95 -8.14
CA GLY A 61 -1.29 -17.29 -9.09
C GLY A 61 -0.25 -16.19 -9.31
N ARG A 62 -0.14 -15.22 -8.40
CA ARG A 62 0.93 -14.22 -8.40
C ARG A 62 2.10 -14.74 -7.57
N ASN A 63 3.32 -14.53 -8.05
CA ASN A 63 4.55 -14.85 -7.29
C ASN A 63 5.28 -13.60 -6.80
N GLU A 64 4.80 -12.42 -7.21
CA GLU A 64 5.39 -11.13 -6.90
C GLU A 64 4.26 -10.15 -6.56
N ILE A 65 4.55 -9.24 -5.62
CA ILE A 65 3.61 -8.21 -5.19
C ILE A 65 4.35 -6.89 -5.04
N TYR A 66 3.64 -5.79 -5.25
CA TYR A 66 4.25 -4.46 -5.18
C TYR A 66 3.36 -3.48 -4.42
N THR A 67 3.98 -2.44 -3.87
CA THR A 67 3.30 -1.31 -3.25
C THR A 67 4.11 -0.05 -3.51
N MET A 68 3.46 1.10 -3.38
CA MET A 68 4.15 2.38 -3.28
C MET A 68 4.20 2.81 -1.82
N VAL A 69 5.31 3.43 -1.43
CA VAL A 69 5.48 4.08 -0.13
C VAL A 69 6.12 5.45 -0.38
N ASN A 70 5.75 6.44 0.43
CA ASN A 70 6.45 7.71 0.41
C ASN A 70 7.87 7.48 0.94
N GLY A 71 8.91 7.90 0.20
CA GLY A 71 10.31 7.75 0.62
C GLY A 71 10.69 8.50 1.90
N GLN A 72 9.81 9.36 2.42
CA GLN A 72 9.96 10.01 3.72
C GLN A 72 9.38 9.18 4.88
N ASP A 73 8.55 8.18 4.60
CA ASP A 73 7.94 7.29 5.61
C ASP A 73 8.91 6.17 5.98
N LYS A 74 9.89 6.52 6.81
CA LYS A 74 10.94 5.60 7.26
C LYS A 74 10.38 4.40 8.03
N GLU A 75 9.29 4.57 8.77
CA GLU A 75 8.68 3.47 9.53
C GLU A 75 8.09 2.42 8.59
N ALA A 76 7.33 2.86 7.58
CA ALA A 76 6.78 1.96 6.58
C ALA A 76 7.88 1.29 5.75
N MET A 77 8.94 2.02 5.41
CA MET A 77 10.09 1.46 4.69
C MET A 77 10.77 0.35 5.50
N LEU A 78 11.10 0.60 6.77
CA LEU A 78 11.72 -0.41 7.65
C LEU A 78 10.85 -1.66 7.82
N LEU A 79 9.53 -1.48 7.93
CA LEU A 79 8.60 -2.60 7.97
C LEU A 79 8.68 -3.44 6.68
N LEU A 80 8.62 -2.80 5.52
CA LEU A 80 8.67 -3.50 4.23
C LEU A 80 10.03 -4.19 4.03
N GLU A 81 11.16 -3.55 4.35
CA GLU A 81 12.49 -4.18 4.30
C GLU A 81 12.57 -5.41 5.20
N SER A 82 12.02 -5.32 6.43
CA SER A 82 11.99 -6.46 7.36
C SER A 82 11.17 -7.65 6.84
N MET A 83 10.35 -7.42 5.81
CA MET A 83 9.55 -8.44 5.13
C MET A 83 10.18 -8.89 3.80
N GLY A 84 11.37 -8.40 3.45
CA GLY A 84 12.09 -8.79 2.24
C GLY A 84 11.76 -7.98 0.99
N TYR A 85 11.05 -6.85 1.13
CA TYR A 85 10.85 -5.94 0.00
C TYR A 85 12.17 -5.27 -0.36
N THR A 86 12.37 -5.08 -1.67
CA THR A 86 13.41 -4.21 -2.21
C THR A 86 12.76 -2.94 -2.76
N PHE A 87 13.48 -1.82 -2.69
CA PHE A 87 12.97 -0.54 -3.18
C PHE A 87 13.58 -0.19 -4.54
N SER A 88 12.72 -0.05 -5.54
CA SER A 88 13.05 0.62 -6.79
C SER A 88 12.72 2.11 -6.71
N VAL A 89 13.54 2.95 -7.31
CA VAL A 89 13.24 4.39 -7.42
C VAL A 89 12.07 4.59 -8.39
N ARG A 90 11.01 5.24 -7.93
CA ARG A 90 9.91 5.74 -8.77
C ARG A 90 9.88 7.26 -8.68
N MET A 91 9.90 7.92 -9.83
CA MET A 91 9.73 9.37 -9.90
C MET A 91 8.26 9.71 -10.12
N GLU A 92 7.75 10.67 -9.35
CA GLU A 92 6.41 11.22 -9.52
C GLU A 92 6.53 12.73 -9.71
N LEU A 93 6.04 13.22 -10.84
CA LEU A 93 5.95 14.63 -11.11
C LEU A 93 4.59 15.14 -10.63
N LYS A 94 4.59 15.97 -9.59
CA LYS A 94 3.36 16.60 -9.10
C LYS A 94 3.07 17.83 -9.93
N ALA A 95 1.93 17.83 -10.61
CA ALA A 95 1.51 18.91 -11.50
C ALA A 95 1.55 20.30 -10.85
N LEU A 96 1.34 20.39 -9.53
CA LEU A 96 1.41 21.66 -8.80
C LEU A 96 2.76 22.38 -9.00
N TYR A 97 3.88 21.65 -9.03
CA TYR A 97 5.20 22.25 -9.24
C TYR A 97 5.41 22.73 -10.67
N LEU A 98 4.94 21.93 -11.66
CA LEU A 98 4.99 22.35 -13.05
C LEU A 98 4.14 23.60 -13.30
N LEU A 99 2.91 23.62 -12.79
CA LEU A 99 1.95 24.69 -13.05
C LEU A 99 2.33 26.00 -12.35
N GLN A 100 3.05 25.94 -11.23
CA GLN A 100 3.69 27.11 -10.61
C GLN A 100 4.88 27.61 -11.44
N GLU A 101 5.73 26.72 -11.95
CA GLU A 101 6.89 27.10 -12.79
C GLU A 101 6.45 27.69 -14.14
N VAL A 102 5.37 27.18 -14.75
CA VAL A 102 4.87 27.68 -16.04
C VAL A 102 3.79 28.78 -15.93
N GLY A 103 3.51 29.27 -14.71
CA GLY A 103 2.63 30.42 -14.48
C GLY A 103 1.14 30.19 -14.79
N ILE A 104 0.67 28.93 -14.78
CA ILE A 104 -0.73 28.59 -15.10
C ILE A 104 -1.63 28.65 -13.85
N LEU A 105 -1.07 28.43 -12.66
CA LEU A 105 -1.77 28.59 -11.39
C LEU A 105 -1.16 29.77 -10.61
N THR A 106 -1.86 30.91 -10.61
CA THR A 106 -1.59 32.10 -9.78
C THR A 106 -2.31 32.01 -8.44
#